data_AF-A0A658R332-F1
#
_entry.id   AF-A0A658R332-F1
#
_cell.length_a   1.000
_cell.length_b   1.000
_cell.length_c   1.000
_cell.angle_alpha   90.00
_cell.angle_beta   90.00
_cell.angle_gamma   90.00
#
_symmetry.space_group_name_H-M   'P 1'
#
loop_
_entity.id
_entity.type
_entity.pdbx_description
1 polymer ?
#
loop_
_entity_poly.entity_id
_entity_poly.type
_entity_poly.pdbx_seq_one_letter_code
_entity_poly.pdbx_strand_id
1 'polypeptide(L)'
;MKNIRHPQYLFRAVMIALLGACPLCHAQLGATARAADASDGAVVRRSESGLATYRETTDANGIVVRQYVDSTGTVYAVSWRGPAMPDVQTLLGAYFQRFRNGANASAGNGGLHTARVADGDLFVENRTRLREFSGRAWLATALPPGVTAADIQ
;
A
#
# COMPACT_ATOMS: atom_id res chain seq x y z
N MET A 1 -56.92 23.61 -17.91
CA MET A 1 -56.39 22.24 -18.12
C MET A 1 -55.40 21.93 -16.99
N LYS A 2 -55.50 20.74 -16.39
CA LYS A 2 -54.49 20.04 -15.56
C LYS A 2 -54.45 20.28 -14.03
N ASN A 3 -55.45 19.73 -13.34
CA ASN A 3 -55.38 18.54 -12.48
C ASN A 3 -54.14 18.24 -11.59
N ILE A 4 -54.39 18.27 -10.27
CA ILE A 4 -54.09 17.29 -9.18
C ILE A 4 -52.60 16.99 -8.79
N ARG A 5 -52.24 17.20 -7.51
CA ARG A 5 -51.88 16.18 -6.47
C ARG A 5 -50.93 16.74 -5.37
N HIS A 6 -51.44 16.89 -4.15
CA HIS A 6 -50.64 16.74 -2.90
C HIS A 6 -50.22 15.26 -2.78
N PRO A 7 -49.05 14.90 -2.19
CA PRO A 7 -48.99 14.76 -0.73
C PRO A 7 -47.61 14.96 -0.07
N GLN A 8 -47.72 15.05 1.26
CA GLN A 8 -46.69 15.14 2.27
C GLN A 8 -45.74 13.93 2.25
N TYR A 9 -44.43 14.14 2.25
CA TYR A 9 -43.47 13.22 2.87
C TYR A 9 -42.29 14.04 3.41
N LEU A 10 -42.42 14.44 4.68
CA LEU A 10 -41.31 14.83 5.55
C LEU A 10 -40.39 13.61 5.69
N PHE A 11 -39.51 13.39 4.72
CA PHE A 11 -38.50 12.36 4.80
C PHE A 11 -37.40 12.86 5.72
N ARG A 12 -37.59 12.62 7.02
CA ARG A 12 -36.52 12.69 8.02
C ARG A 12 -35.49 11.63 7.67
N ALA A 13 -34.40 12.01 7.01
CA ALA A 13 -33.20 11.19 6.96
C ALA A 13 -32.26 11.68 8.07
N VAL A 14 -32.25 10.93 9.16
CA VAL A 14 -31.33 11.09 10.29
C VAL A 14 -29.92 10.73 9.79
N MET A 15 -29.04 11.74 9.75
CA MET A 15 -27.59 11.57 9.61
C MET A 15 -27.05 10.99 10.91
N ILE A 16 -26.61 9.73 10.89
CA ILE A 16 -25.70 9.19 11.91
C ILE A 16 -24.42 8.80 11.19
N ALA A 17 -23.53 9.77 11.04
CA ALA A 17 -22.17 9.57 10.60
C ALA A 17 -21.34 9.15 11.83
N LEU A 18 -21.28 7.84 12.10
CA LEU A 18 -20.24 7.27 12.96
C LEU A 18 -18.99 7.08 12.10
N LEU A 19 -18.21 8.16 11.93
CA LEU A 19 -16.84 8.07 11.43
C LEU A 19 -15.98 7.39 12.52
N GLY A 20 -15.97 6.06 12.51
CA GLY A 20 -14.89 5.30 13.13
C GLY A 20 -13.62 5.50 12.30
N ALA A 21 -12.73 6.39 12.73
CA ALA A 21 -11.40 6.50 12.16
C ALA A 21 -10.62 5.23 12.54
N CYS A 22 -10.70 4.19 11.70
CA CYS A 22 -9.74 3.10 11.74
C CYS A 22 -8.44 3.67 11.16
N PRO A 23 -7.31 3.70 11.90
CA PRO A 23 -6.04 3.96 11.25
C PRO A 23 -5.87 2.85 10.21
N LEU A 24 -5.68 3.24 8.94
CA LEU A 24 -5.33 2.31 7.86
C LEU A 24 -4.08 1.54 8.29
N CYS A 25 -4.28 0.38 8.89
CA CYS A 25 -3.24 -0.46 9.44
C CYS A 25 -2.66 -1.24 8.28
N HIS A 26 -1.70 -0.61 7.60
CA HIS A 26 -0.93 -1.28 6.58
C HIS A 26 -0.22 -2.47 7.23
N ALA A 27 -0.51 -3.68 6.76
CA ALA A 27 0.30 -4.85 7.06
C ALA A 27 1.79 -4.61 6.72
N GLN A 28 2.67 -4.93 7.66
CA GLN A 28 4.11 -4.70 7.48
C GLN A 28 4.71 -5.77 6.58
N LEU A 29 5.82 -5.45 5.91
CA LEU A 29 6.59 -6.42 5.14
C LEU A 29 6.99 -7.62 6.03
N GLY A 30 6.70 -8.84 5.58
CA GLY A 30 6.91 -10.09 6.32
C GLY A 30 5.85 -10.40 7.38
N ALA A 31 4.86 -9.52 7.61
CA ALA A 31 3.73 -9.81 8.49
C ALA A 31 2.62 -10.57 7.74
N THR A 32 1.86 -11.39 8.46
CA THR A 32 0.59 -11.89 7.94
C THR A 32 -0.36 -10.72 7.75
N ALA A 33 -0.82 -10.51 6.52
CA ALA A 33 -1.87 -9.53 6.25
C ALA A 33 -3.10 -9.96 7.06
N ARG A 34 -3.44 -9.18 8.09
CA ARG A 34 -4.66 -9.41 8.88
C ARG A 34 -5.81 -9.52 7.88
N ALA A 35 -6.67 -10.52 8.02
CA ALA A 35 -7.90 -10.58 7.23
C ALA A 35 -8.54 -9.20 7.33
N ALA A 36 -8.71 -8.52 6.19
CA ALA A 36 -9.35 -7.22 6.17
C ALA A 36 -10.70 -7.44 6.86
N ASP A 37 -10.93 -6.74 7.96
CA ASP A 37 -12.26 -6.72 8.54
C ASP A 37 -13.19 -6.23 7.42
N ALA A 38 -14.40 -6.79 7.31
CA ALA A 38 -15.30 -6.57 6.17
C ALA A 38 -15.63 -5.06 5.95
N SER A 39 -15.26 -4.23 6.91
CA SER A 39 -15.36 -2.76 6.95
C SER A 39 -14.26 -2.01 6.17
N ASP A 40 -13.15 -2.65 5.78
CA ASP A 40 -11.96 -1.95 5.24
C ASP A 40 -11.95 -1.79 3.71
N GLY A 41 -12.94 -2.35 3.00
CA GLY A 41 -13.09 -2.16 1.55
C GLY A 41 -11.92 -2.65 0.69
N ALA A 42 -10.93 -3.34 1.29
CA ALA A 42 -9.70 -3.75 0.63
C ALA A 42 -9.98 -4.86 -0.39
N VAL A 43 -10.16 -4.46 -1.65
CA VAL A 43 -10.34 -5.39 -2.78
C VAL A 43 -9.01 -6.08 -3.06
N VAL A 44 -9.02 -7.41 -3.05
CA VAL A 44 -7.91 -8.22 -3.52
C VAL A 44 -7.86 -8.14 -5.04
N ARG A 45 -6.75 -7.61 -5.58
CA ARG A 45 -6.54 -7.42 -7.02
C ARG A 45 -5.35 -8.24 -7.50
N ARG A 46 -5.31 -8.49 -8.80
CA ARG A 46 -4.19 -9.18 -9.46
C ARG A 46 -3.27 -8.15 -10.11
N SER A 47 -1.97 -8.42 -10.14
CA SER A 47 -1.01 -7.67 -10.96
C SER A 47 -1.39 -7.78 -12.44
N GLU A 48 -0.86 -6.88 -13.28
CA GLU A 48 -1.11 -6.91 -14.72
C GLU A 48 -0.66 -8.22 -15.37
N SER A 49 0.43 -8.82 -14.86
CA SER A 49 0.92 -10.13 -15.28
C SER A 49 0.03 -11.29 -14.85
N GLY A 50 -0.87 -11.07 -13.89
CA GLY A 50 -1.65 -12.14 -13.31
C GLY A 50 -0.83 -13.08 -12.42
N LEU A 51 0.40 -12.76 -12.02
CA LEU A 51 1.22 -13.64 -11.18
C LEU A 51 1.22 -13.24 -9.71
N ALA A 52 0.98 -11.96 -9.42
CA ALA A 52 0.93 -11.42 -8.09
C ALA A 52 -0.51 -11.06 -7.70
N THR A 53 -0.82 -11.21 -6.41
CA THR A 53 -2.07 -10.75 -5.81
C THR A 53 -1.74 -9.72 -4.75
N TYR A 54 -2.48 -8.62 -4.72
CA TYR A 54 -2.24 -7.52 -3.79
C TYR A 54 -3.54 -6.91 -3.26
N ARG A 55 -3.45 -6.28 -2.10
CA ARG A 55 -4.47 -5.37 -1.56
C ARG A 55 -4.02 -3.94 -1.77
N GLU A 56 -4.92 -3.04 -2.12
CA GLU A 56 -4.61 -1.62 -2.28
C GLU A 56 -5.39 -0.79 -1.27
N THR A 57 -4.70 0.16 -0.66
CA THR A 57 -5.25 1.19 0.21
C THR A 57 -4.82 2.57 -0.30
N THR A 58 -5.65 3.58 -0.08
CA THR A 58 -5.32 4.97 -0.38
C THR A 58 -5.57 5.78 0.89
N ASP A 59 -4.55 6.50 1.35
CA ASP A 59 -4.67 7.34 2.54
C ASP A 59 -5.33 8.70 2.25
N ALA A 60 -5.59 9.48 3.30
CA ALA A 60 -6.19 10.81 3.20
C ALA A 60 -5.31 11.82 2.41
N ASN A 61 -4.02 11.53 2.24
CA ASN A 61 -3.08 12.35 1.49
C ASN A 61 -2.98 11.93 0.02
N GLY A 62 -3.74 10.92 -0.41
CA GLY A 62 -3.70 10.39 -1.78
C GLY A 62 -2.50 9.49 -2.05
N ILE A 63 -1.85 8.96 -1.00
CA ILE A 63 -0.81 7.95 -1.13
C ILE A 63 -1.48 6.60 -1.30
N VAL A 64 -1.26 5.99 -2.45
CA VAL A 64 -1.71 4.64 -2.79
C VAL A 64 -0.63 3.66 -2.34
N VAL A 65 -0.99 2.68 -1.53
CA VAL A 65 -0.11 1.60 -1.08
C VAL A 65 -0.69 0.28 -1.55
N ARG A 66 0.13 -0.57 -2.16
CA ARG A 66 -0.20 -1.95 -2.51
C ARG A 66 0.59 -2.92 -1.64
N GLN A 67 -0.08 -3.95 -1.18
CA GLN A 67 0.48 -4.97 -0.31
C GLN A 67 0.31 -6.33 -0.98
N TYR A 68 1.42 -6.91 -1.42
CA TYR A 68 1.45 -8.15 -2.17
C TYR A 68 1.49 -9.32 -1.21
N VAL A 69 0.53 -10.21 -1.33
CA VAL A 69 0.32 -11.34 -0.41
C VAL A 69 0.52 -12.66 -1.12
N ASP A 70 1.18 -13.59 -0.44
CA ASP A 70 1.30 -14.97 -0.92
C ASP A 70 0.04 -15.80 -0.58
N SER A 71 0.06 -17.09 -0.90
CA SER A 71 -1.05 -18.02 -0.60
C SER A 71 -1.27 -18.25 0.90
N THR A 72 -0.29 -17.94 1.75
CA THR A 72 -0.39 -18.00 3.21
C THR A 72 -0.96 -16.70 3.81
N GLY A 73 -1.12 -15.66 2.98
CA GLY A 73 -1.51 -14.33 3.41
C GLY A 73 -0.36 -13.49 3.95
N THR A 74 0.90 -13.90 3.76
CA THR A 74 2.08 -13.15 4.20
C THR A 74 2.42 -12.07 3.19
N VAL A 75 2.68 -10.85 3.66
CA VAL A 75 3.10 -9.73 2.80
C VAL A 75 4.56 -9.91 2.42
N TYR A 76 4.84 -10.32 1.17
CA TYR A 76 6.21 -10.49 0.67
C TYR A 76 6.75 -9.26 -0.06
N ALA A 77 5.87 -8.35 -0.46
CA ALA A 77 6.23 -7.08 -1.08
C ALA A 77 5.21 -5.97 -0.79
N VAL A 78 5.67 -4.73 -0.86
CA VAL A 78 4.84 -3.54 -0.80
C VAL A 78 5.28 -2.56 -1.89
N SER A 79 4.34 -1.83 -2.47
CA SER A 79 4.63 -0.70 -3.35
C SER A 79 3.79 0.50 -2.97
N TRP A 80 4.25 1.69 -3.35
CA TRP A 80 3.55 2.92 -3.06
C TRP A 80 3.75 3.93 -4.16
N ARG A 81 2.76 4.82 -4.28
CA ARG A 81 2.83 6.02 -5.12
C ARG A 81 1.94 7.13 -4.58
N GLY A 82 2.33 8.38 -4.79
CA GLY A 82 1.50 9.51 -4.39
C GLY A 82 2.24 10.85 -4.35
N PRO A 83 1.56 11.92 -3.90
CA PRO A 83 2.14 13.26 -3.83
C PRO A 83 3.17 13.42 -2.70
N ALA A 84 3.27 12.43 -1.80
CA ALA A 84 4.19 12.42 -0.67
C ALA A 84 4.71 10.99 -0.41
N MET A 85 5.78 10.89 0.40
CA MET A 85 6.32 9.61 0.83
C MET A 85 5.44 8.99 1.93
N PRO A 86 5.10 7.69 1.88
CA PRO A 86 4.42 7.04 2.98
C PRO A 86 5.35 6.93 4.21
N ASP A 87 4.75 6.53 5.34
CA ASP A 87 5.54 6.06 6.49
C ASP A 87 6.22 4.72 6.16
N VAL A 88 7.42 4.81 5.56
CA VAL A 88 8.26 3.66 5.19
C VAL A 88 8.65 2.83 6.41
N GLN A 89 8.75 3.44 7.60
CA GLN A 89 9.05 2.71 8.82
C GLN A 89 7.91 1.77 9.17
N THR A 90 6.68 2.24 9.08
CA THR A 90 5.49 1.41 9.28
C THR A 90 5.40 0.32 8.21
N LEU A 91 5.63 0.63 6.93
CA LEU A 91 5.55 -0.35 5.84
C LEU A 91 6.60 -1.47 5.95
N LEU A 92 7.84 -1.14 6.30
CA LEU A 92 8.92 -2.12 6.37
C LEU A 92 8.99 -2.86 7.71
N GLY A 93 8.41 -2.30 8.78
CA GLY A 93 8.41 -2.92 10.11
C GLY A 93 9.81 -3.36 10.55
N ALA A 94 9.98 -4.65 10.84
CA ALA A 94 11.24 -5.24 11.27
C ALA A 94 12.40 -5.03 10.28
N TYR A 95 12.12 -4.84 9.00
CA TYR A 95 13.11 -4.62 7.95
C TYR A 95 13.61 -3.18 7.86
N PHE A 96 12.96 -2.23 8.55
CA PHE A 96 13.30 -0.81 8.45
C PHE A 96 14.74 -0.50 8.89
N GLN A 97 15.25 -1.16 9.92
CA GLN A 97 16.63 -0.95 10.38
C GLN A 97 17.66 -1.37 9.33
N ARG A 98 17.41 -2.48 8.62
CA ARG A 98 18.25 -2.94 7.50
C ARG A 98 18.24 -1.94 6.35
N PHE A 99 17.06 -1.46 5.99
CA PHE A 99 16.92 -0.38 5.02
C PHE A 99 17.74 0.86 5.40
N ARG A 100 17.66 1.33 6.65
CA ARG A 100 18.45 2.48 7.13
C ARG A 100 19.95 2.23 7.03
N ASN A 101 20.41 1.04 7.41
CA ASN A 101 21.83 0.69 7.35
C ASN A 101 22.33 0.71 5.89
N GLY A 102 21.62 0.06 4.98
CA GLY A 102 21.97 0.04 3.56
C GLY A 102 21.85 1.42 2.89
N ALA A 103 20.87 2.24 3.29
CA ALA A 103 20.73 3.63 2.84
C ALA A 103 21.91 4.50 3.27
N ASN A 104 22.36 4.38 4.53
CA ASN A 104 23.54 5.09 5.04
C ASN A 104 24.83 4.66 4.33
N ALA A 105 24.99 3.36 4.05
CA ALA A 105 26.13 2.85 3.29
C ALA A 105 26.15 3.36 1.84
N SER A 106 24.96 3.63 1.27
CA SER A 106 24.79 4.10 -0.12
C SER A 106 24.76 5.63 -0.26
N ALA A 107 24.70 6.37 0.84
CA ALA A 107 24.55 7.83 0.88
C ALA A 107 25.73 8.59 0.23
N GLY A 108 26.87 7.95 0.00
CA GLY A 108 28.00 8.51 -0.73
C GLY A 108 27.77 8.73 -2.23
N ASN A 109 26.70 8.17 -2.83
CA ASN A 109 26.54 8.08 -4.29
C ASN A 109 25.39 8.92 -4.93
N GLY A 110 24.77 9.87 -4.23
CA GLY A 110 23.88 10.86 -4.89
C GLY A 110 22.42 10.94 -4.42
N GLY A 111 22.16 10.74 -3.13
CA GLY A 111 20.88 11.09 -2.50
C GLY A 111 19.81 9.99 -2.53
N LEU A 112 18.97 9.98 -1.50
CA LEU A 112 17.96 8.95 -1.23
C LEU A 112 16.82 8.91 -2.26
N HIS A 113 16.71 9.92 -3.12
CA HIS A 113 15.66 10.09 -4.12
C HIS A 113 15.75 9.12 -5.31
N THR A 114 16.89 8.43 -5.44
CA THR A 114 17.11 7.27 -6.34
C THR A 114 17.82 6.15 -5.57
N ALA A 115 17.46 5.92 -4.31
CA ALA A 115 18.07 4.87 -3.52
C ALA A 115 17.49 3.50 -3.92
N ARG A 116 18.35 2.66 -4.49
CA ARG A 116 18.18 1.21 -4.47
C ARG A 116 19.00 0.69 -3.29
N VAL A 117 18.32 0.24 -2.24
CA VAL A 117 18.96 -0.44 -1.12
C VAL A 117 18.78 -1.94 -1.34
N ALA A 118 19.90 -2.65 -1.42
CA ALA A 118 19.93 -4.10 -1.39
C ALA A 118 20.74 -4.51 -0.16
N ASP A 119 20.07 -5.07 0.85
CA ASP A 119 20.69 -5.58 2.07
C ASP A 119 20.23 -7.01 2.32
N GLY A 120 21.08 -7.95 1.90
CA GLY A 120 20.78 -9.38 1.89
C GLY A 120 19.53 -9.68 1.05
N ASP A 121 18.46 -10.05 1.73
CA ASP A 121 17.19 -10.41 1.11
C ASP A 121 16.26 -9.22 0.84
N LEU A 122 16.52 -8.08 1.49
CA LEU A 122 15.66 -6.89 1.38
C LEU A 122 16.11 -6.03 0.21
N PHE A 123 15.18 -5.78 -0.70
CA PHE A 123 15.33 -4.81 -1.77
C PHE A 123 14.33 -3.67 -1.57
N VAL A 124 14.80 -2.44 -1.65
CA VAL A 124 13.97 -1.23 -1.62
C VAL A 124 14.38 -0.31 -2.75
N GLU A 125 13.43 0.12 -3.56
CA GLU A 125 13.62 1.04 -4.67
C GLU A 125 12.72 2.26 -4.48
N ASN A 126 13.32 3.45 -4.48
CA ASN A 126 12.60 4.72 -4.42
C ASN A 126 12.84 5.53 -5.69
N ARG A 127 11.81 6.21 -6.16
CA ARG A 127 11.86 7.12 -7.30
C ARG A 127 10.99 8.36 -7.05
N THR A 128 11.41 9.47 -7.63
CA THR A 128 10.57 10.67 -7.74
C THR A 128 10.53 11.12 -9.20
N ARG A 129 9.33 11.30 -9.76
CA ARG A 129 9.13 11.92 -11.08
C ARG A 129 7.97 12.91 -10.98
N LEU A 130 8.13 14.11 -11.55
CA LEU A 130 7.04 15.11 -11.65
C LEU A 130 6.29 15.38 -10.32
N ARG A 131 7.02 15.41 -9.19
CA ARG A 131 6.45 15.59 -7.83
C ARG A 131 5.56 14.44 -7.34
N GLU A 132 5.62 13.29 -8.00
CA GLU A 132 5.07 12.02 -7.53
C GLU A 132 6.21 11.18 -6.96
N PHE A 133 6.06 10.76 -5.71
CA PHE A 133 6.90 9.78 -5.06
C PHE A 133 6.36 8.40 -5.39
N SER A 134 7.23 7.50 -5.80
CA SER A 134 6.89 6.09 -5.95
C SER A 134 8.03 5.20 -5.48
N GLY A 135 7.69 3.99 -5.08
CA GLY A 135 8.69 3.04 -4.63
C GLY A 135 8.09 1.68 -4.37
N ARG A 136 8.99 0.74 -4.12
CA ARG A 136 8.64 -0.65 -3.83
C ARG A 136 9.69 -1.29 -2.95
N ALA A 137 9.26 -2.24 -2.13
CA ALA A 137 10.12 -3.05 -1.31
C ALA A 137 9.67 -4.51 -1.35
N TRP A 138 10.62 -5.43 -1.38
CA TRP A 138 10.34 -6.86 -1.40
C TRP A 138 11.45 -7.66 -0.76
N LEU A 139 11.10 -8.90 -0.41
CA LEU A 139 12.01 -9.92 0.07
C LEU A 139 12.25 -10.92 -1.08
N ALA A 140 13.49 -11.04 -1.56
CA ALA A 140 13.80 -11.88 -2.72
C ALA A 140 13.53 -13.37 -2.48
N THR A 141 13.75 -13.86 -1.26
CA THR A 141 13.52 -15.25 -0.83
C THR A 141 12.05 -15.55 -0.54
N ALA A 142 11.22 -14.52 -0.36
CA ALA A 142 9.79 -14.68 -0.11
C ALA A 142 8.92 -14.51 -1.37
N LEU A 143 9.54 -14.30 -2.54
CA LEU A 143 8.80 -14.23 -3.81
C LEU A 143 8.14 -15.59 -4.10
N PRO A 144 6.81 -15.62 -4.36
CA PRO A 144 6.14 -16.85 -4.76
C PRO A 144 6.71 -17.42 -6.07
N PRO A 145 6.57 -18.74 -6.32
CA PRO A 145 7.03 -19.35 -7.56
C PRO A 145 6.50 -18.63 -8.81
N GLY A 146 7.40 -18.22 -9.69
CA GLY A 146 7.08 -17.51 -10.94
C GLY A 146 6.84 -16.00 -10.78
N VAL A 147 6.73 -15.48 -9.55
CA VAL A 147 6.66 -14.03 -9.29
C VAL A 147 8.07 -13.46 -9.29
N THR A 148 8.24 -12.36 -10.01
CA THR A 148 9.49 -11.60 -10.11
C THR A 148 9.29 -10.17 -9.61
N ALA A 149 10.38 -9.44 -9.42
CA ALA A 149 10.30 -8.02 -9.07
C ALA A 149 9.54 -7.18 -10.14
N ALA A 150 9.42 -7.65 -11.38
CA ALA A 150 8.64 -6.95 -12.42
C ALA A 150 7.12 -7.00 -12.16
N ASP A 151 6.65 -7.95 -11.35
CA ASP A 151 5.24 -8.10 -10.99
C ASP A 151 4.81 -7.16 -9.85
N ILE A 152 5.77 -6.45 -9.25
CA ILE A 152 5.60 -5.50 -8.16
C ILE A 152 5.65 -4.07 -8.74
N GLN A 153 4.51 -3.38 -8.68
CA GLN A 153 4.21 -2.16 -9.43
C GLN A 153 4.01 -0.95 -8.53
#